data_AF-A0A6I5R620-F1
#
_entry.id   AF-A0A6I5R620-F1
#
_cell.length_a   1.000
_cell.length_b   1.000
_cell.length_c   1.000
_cell.angle_alpha   90.00
_cell.angle_beta   90.00
_cell.angle_gamma   90.00
#
_symmetry.space_group_name_H-M   'P 1'
#
loop_
_entity.id
_entity.type
_entity.pdbx_description
1 polymer ?
#
loop_
_entity_poly.entity_id
_entity_poly.type
_entity_poly.pdbx_seq_one_letter_code
_entity_poly.pdbx_strand_id
1 'polypeptide(L)'
;MKKSDLAPIRERLETLKRTSESQPEGSEPPWDHPRSLELPITQPTRTHASQTQLAAAVQALQQRSNQVGAHISPEETEAAAAPIPPTVNLHWQRLQQEAIAINELAQKQAIAIQNFKRSADRLAWSLRKQPASSGFEFEHFCELQAPMVSQITQDDHGKLVLTNVAVDLYEDERQASQTAQDIRSFSRARSQHSPHRPAGWLTLIQDPLATVETCWQVLTSTLETRSRLTPLDVVIWLGGGLIGRLALELALAALPGLWPWLVGATVGAVALALYRLLLAPRPDIAFVTRLFLALVGLALGGQL
;
A
#
# COMPACT_ATOMS: atom_id res chain seq x y z
N MET A 1 33.98 22.23 -9.00
CA MET A 1 33.96 21.46 -10.28
C MET A 1 34.49 22.38 -11.38
N LYS A 2 35.57 21.97 -12.06
CA LYS A 2 36.26 22.79 -13.06
C LYS A 2 35.48 22.74 -14.38
N LYS A 3 35.47 23.82 -15.16
CA LYS A 3 34.87 23.89 -16.51
C LYS A 3 35.43 22.86 -17.52
N SER A 4 36.43 22.07 -17.13
CA SER A 4 37.08 21.05 -17.96
C SER A 4 36.29 19.74 -18.10
N ASP A 5 35.27 19.49 -17.27
CA ASP A 5 34.57 18.19 -17.25
C ASP A 5 33.30 18.15 -18.13
N LEU A 6 32.95 19.26 -18.80
CA LEU A 6 31.73 19.37 -19.63
C LEU A 6 31.95 19.06 -21.11
N ALA A 7 33.20 19.03 -21.57
CA ALA A 7 33.55 18.69 -22.96
C ALA A 7 33.11 17.26 -23.38
N PRO A 8 33.39 16.19 -22.59
CA PRO A 8 33.05 14.82 -23.02
C PRO A 8 31.52 14.56 -23.03
N ILE A 9 30.75 15.31 -22.25
CA ILE A 9 29.29 15.18 -22.19
C ILE A 9 28.65 15.77 -23.44
N ARG A 10 29.20 16.88 -23.95
CA ARG A 10 28.71 17.53 -25.18
C ARG A 10 28.94 16.66 -26.40
N GLU A 11 30.10 16.01 -26.47
CA GLU A 11 30.45 15.10 -27.57
C GLU A 11 29.52 13.87 -27.60
N ARG A 12 29.19 13.30 -26.42
CA ARG A 12 28.20 12.21 -26.34
C ARG A 12 26.80 12.61 -26.79
N LEU A 13 26.39 13.83 -26.48
CA LEU A 13 25.08 14.37 -26.89
C LEU A 13 24.98 14.58 -28.40
N GLU A 14 26.07 15.02 -29.06
CA GLU A 14 26.10 15.15 -30.52
C GLU A 14 26.15 13.79 -31.23
N THR A 15 26.81 12.79 -30.65
CA THR A 15 26.79 11.42 -31.22
C THR A 15 25.41 10.81 -31.19
N LEU A 16 24.65 10.98 -30.09
CA LEU A 16 23.28 10.43 -29.98
C LEU A 16 22.31 11.13 -30.94
N LYS A 17 22.47 12.44 -31.15
CA LYS A 17 21.63 13.20 -32.09
C LYS A 17 21.85 12.76 -33.55
N ARG A 18 23.08 12.42 -33.94
CA ARG A 18 23.35 11.88 -35.29
C ARG A 18 22.78 10.47 -35.47
N THR A 19 22.84 9.63 -34.45
CA THR A 19 22.31 8.26 -34.54
C THR A 19 20.78 8.25 -34.65
N SER A 20 20.06 9.21 -34.04
CA SER A 20 18.59 9.29 -34.17
C SER A 20 18.11 9.82 -35.52
N GLU A 21 18.92 10.59 -36.25
CA GLU A 21 18.54 11.14 -37.57
C GLU A 21 18.81 10.17 -38.74
N SER A 22 19.54 9.06 -38.51
CA SER A 22 19.96 8.15 -39.58
C SER A 22 19.23 6.80 -39.61
N GLN A 23 18.06 6.66 -38.96
CA GLN A 23 17.28 5.42 -39.04
C GLN A 23 16.19 5.54 -40.12
N PRO A 24 16.37 4.95 -41.32
CA PRO A 24 15.32 4.89 -42.33
C PRO A 24 14.21 3.92 -41.90
N GLU A 25 12.97 4.41 -41.94
CA GLU A 25 11.78 3.57 -41.94
C GLU A 25 11.85 2.57 -43.11
N GLY A 26 11.70 1.28 -42.82
CA GLY A 26 11.47 0.28 -43.86
C GLY A 26 12.03 -1.09 -43.56
N SER A 27 11.33 -1.87 -42.72
CA SER A 27 11.27 -3.33 -42.83
C SER A 27 10.30 -3.90 -41.78
N GLU A 28 9.04 -4.10 -42.17
CA GLU A 28 8.09 -4.96 -41.46
C GLU A 28 8.56 -6.43 -41.52
N PRO A 29 8.55 -7.20 -40.42
CA PRO A 29 8.73 -8.65 -40.45
C PRO A 29 7.41 -9.39 -40.76
N PRO A 30 7.47 -10.55 -41.45
CA PRO A 30 6.30 -11.32 -41.82
C PRO A 30 5.91 -12.26 -40.68
N TRP A 31 4.82 -11.94 -39.98
CA TRP A 31 4.14 -12.92 -39.14
C TRP A 31 2.67 -12.96 -39.52
N ASP A 32 2.30 -14.10 -40.11
CA ASP A 32 0.95 -14.48 -40.50
C ASP A 32 -0.04 -14.37 -39.33
N HIS A 33 -1.07 -13.54 -39.48
CA HIS A 33 -2.24 -13.56 -38.63
C HIS A 33 -3.28 -14.57 -39.16
N PRO A 34 -3.88 -15.42 -38.32
CA PRO A 34 -4.97 -16.28 -38.76
C PRO A 34 -6.23 -15.47 -39.01
N ARG A 35 -6.61 -15.43 -40.29
CA ARG A 35 -7.95 -15.31 -40.88
C ARG A 35 -9.08 -14.96 -39.90
N SER A 36 -9.42 -13.68 -39.83
CA SER A 36 -10.64 -13.17 -39.19
C SER A 36 -11.88 -13.66 -39.96
N LEU A 37 -12.84 -14.23 -39.23
CA LEU A 37 -14.21 -14.44 -39.70
C LEU A 37 -14.90 -13.08 -39.88
N GLU A 38 -15.19 -12.73 -41.13
CA GLU A 38 -16.00 -11.57 -41.50
C GLU A 38 -17.45 -11.77 -41.02
N LEU A 39 -17.85 -11.00 -40.02
CA LEU A 39 -19.25 -10.63 -39.79
C LEU A 39 -19.47 -9.24 -40.39
N PRO A 40 -20.59 -9.00 -41.10
CA PRO A 40 -20.87 -7.72 -41.72
C PRO A 40 -21.21 -6.69 -40.64
N ILE A 41 -20.21 -5.88 -40.27
CA ILE A 41 -20.41 -4.68 -39.46
C ILE A 41 -20.77 -3.55 -40.41
N THR A 42 -22.04 -3.15 -40.36
CA THR A 42 -22.52 -1.86 -40.83
C THR A 42 -21.66 -0.76 -40.20
N GLN A 43 -20.89 -0.07 -41.03
CA GLN A 43 -20.18 1.15 -40.65
C GLN A 43 -21.19 2.24 -40.25
N PRO A 44 -21.11 2.83 -39.06
CA PRO A 44 -21.51 4.21 -38.89
C PRO A 44 -20.30 5.08 -39.24
N THR A 45 -20.41 5.80 -40.35
CA THR A 45 -19.61 6.98 -40.65
C THR A 45 -19.47 7.84 -39.39
N ARG A 46 -18.27 7.87 -38.80
CA ARG A 46 -17.89 8.79 -37.72
C ARG A 46 -17.97 10.22 -38.23
N THR A 47 -19.08 10.88 -37.94
CA THR A 47 -19.20 12.34 -37.99
C THR A 47 -18.37 12.94 -36.85
N HIS A 48 -17.20 13.50 -37.17
CA HIS A 48 -16.42 14.39 -36.29
C HIS A 48 -17.12 15.74 -36.00
N ALA A 49 -18.39 15.91 -36.40
CA ALA A 49 -19.18 17.11 -36.19
C ALA A 49 -19.91 17.18 -34.83
N SER A 50 -19.84 16.13 -33.99
CA SER A 50 -20.73 16.01 -32.81
C SER A 50 -20.19 16.59 -31.50
N GLN A 51 -18.86 16.74 -31.31
CA GLN A 51 -18.33 17.28 -30.05
C GLN A 51 -18.53 18.80 -29.91
N THR A 52 -18.34 19.55 -30.99
CA THR A 52 -18.53 21.01 -30.98
C THR A 52 -20.01 21.39 -30.87
N GLN A 53 -20.91 20.60 -31.51
CA GLN A 53 -22.36 20.78 -31.40
C GLN A 53 -22.89 20.40 -30.00
N LEU A 54 -22.32 19.37 -29.36
CA LEU A 54 -22.65 19.02 -27.98
C LEU A 54 -22.21 20.12 -27.00
N ALA A 55 -20.99 20.64 -27.15
CA ALA A 55 -20.50 21.73 -26.32
C ALA A 55 -21.34 23.02 -26.48
N ALA A 56 -21.75 23.34 -27.71
CA ALA A 56 -22.62 24.48 -27.99
C ALA A 56 -24.04 24.28 -27.42
N ALA A 57 -24.61 23.07 -27.50
CA ALA A 57 -25.92 22.76 -26.93
C ALA A 57 -25.90 22.83 -25.39
N VAL A 58 -24.82 22.37 -24.75
CA VAL A 58 -24.63 22.46 -23.30
C VAL A 58 -24.50 23.92 -22.86
N GLN A 59 -23.72 24.74 -23.58
CA GLN A 59 -23.63 26.18 -23.29
C GLN A 59 -24.97 26.91 -23.48
N ALA A 60 -25.74 26.58 -24.51
CA ALA A 60 -27.06 27.18 -24.74
C ALA A 60 -28.07 26.83 -23.63
N LEU A 61 -28.03 25.60 -23.12
CA LEU A 61 -28.84 25.18 -21.97
C LEU A 61 -28.40 25.88 -20.67
N GLN A 62 -27.10 26.06 -20.45
CA GLN A 62 -26.57 26.78 -19.30
C GLN A 62 -26.92 28.28 -19.34
N GLN A 63 -26.89 28.91 -20.52
CA GLN A 63 -27.32 30.30 -20.68
C GLN A 63 -28.82 30.47 -20.41
N ARG A 64 -29.67 29.53 -20.86
CA ARG A 64 -31.11 29.53 -20.52
C ARG A 64 -31.36 29.32 -19.04
N SER A 65 -30.64 28.39 -18.40
CA SER A 65 -30.72 28.16 -16.96
C SER A 65 -30.41 29.43 -16.16
N ASN A 66 -29.38 30.18 -16.55
CA ASN A 66 -28.97 31.39 -15.85
C ASN A 66 -29.89 32.59 -16.14
N GLN A 67 -30.49 32.66 -17.33
CA GLN A 67 -31.47 33.70 -17.68
C GLN A 67 -32.81 33.52 -16.95
N VAL A 68 -33.23 32.28 -16.68
CA VAL A 68 -34.45 32.02 -15.90
C VAL A 68 -34.32 32.49 -14.45
N GLY A 69 -33.10 32.54 -13.90
CA GLY A 69 -32.85 33.10 -12.57
C GLY A 69 -32.85 34.63 -12.49
N ALA A 70 -32.76 35.35 -13.61
CA ALA A 70 -32.58 36.81 -13.62
C ALA A 70 -33.89 37.61 -13.73
N HIS A 71 -35.04 36.97 -13.95
CA HIS A 71 -36.34 37.62 -14.10
C HIS A 71 -37.33 37.35 -12.95
N ILE A 72 -36.85 36.84 -11.81
CA ILE A 72 -37.71 36.62 -10.64
C ILE A 72 -37.98 37.99 -9.99
N SER A 73 -39.19 38.50 -10.26
CA SER A 73 -39.75 39.70 -9.62
C SER A 73 -39.81 39.50 -8.10
N PRO A 74 -39.43 40.48 -7.28
CA PRO A 74 -39.36 40.34 -5.82
C PRO A 74 -40.71 40.03 -5.14
N GLU A 75 -41.83 40.15 -5.84
CA GLU A 75 -43.19 39.84 -5.33
C GLU A 75 -43.52 38.33 -5.28
N GLU A 76 -42.73 37.45 -5.91
CA GLU A 76 -42.96 35.99 -5.89
C GLU A 76 -42.11 35.23 -4.85
N THR A 77 -41.28 35.95 -4.10
CA THR A 77 -40.34 35.37 -3.12
C THR A 77 -41.02 34.78 -1.89
N GLU A 78 -42.28 35.13 -1.63
CA GLU A 78 -43.04 34.64 -0.46
C GLU A 78 -43.88 33.37 -0.76
N ALA A 79 -44.11 33.05 -2.04
CA ALA A 79 -44.81 31.84 -2.47
C ALA A 79 -43.86 30.69 -2.89
N ALA A 80 -42.56 30.96 -3.01
CA ALA A 80 -41.56 30.03 -3.55
C ALA A 80 -40.89 29.12 -2.50
N ALA A 81 -41.31 29.16 -1.23
CA ALA A 81 -40.89 28.19 -0.20
C ALA A 81 -41.69 26.87 -0.28
N ALA A 82 -42.04 26.42 -1.50
CA ALA A 82 -42.64 25.12 -1.67
C ALA A 82 -41.62 24.05 -1.23
N PRO A 83 -41.98 23.15 -0.30
CA PRO A 83 -41.07 22.14 0.21
C PRO A 83 -40.56 21.29 -0.96
N ILE A 84 -39.23 21.16 -1.06
CA ILE A 84 -38.56 20.33 -2.06
C ILE A 84 -39.20 18.94 -2.02
N PRO A 85 -39.66 18.39 -3.16
CA PRO A 85 -40.35 17.12 -3.17
C PRO A 85 -39.43 16.01 -2.62
N PRO A 86 -39.93 15.15 -1.73
CA PRO A 86 -39.11 14.14 -1.04
C PRO A 86 -38.43 13.15 -2.00
N THR A 87 -38.95 13.01 -3.23
CA THR A 87 -38.39 12.18 -4.28
C THR A 87 -37.00 12.65 -4.73
N VAL A 88 -36.75 13.96 -4.77
CA VAL A 88 -35.46 14.53 -5.18
C VAL A 88 -34.36 14.17 -4.18
N ASN A 89 -34.68 14.19 -2.88
CA ASN A 89 -33.74 13.82 -1.83
C ASN A 89 -33.31 12.35 -1.94
N LEU A 90 -34.23 11.44 -2.29
CA LEU A 90 -33.90 10.03 -2.49
C LEU A 90 -32.97 9.82 -3.69
N HIS A 91 -33.24 10.47 -4.81
CA HIS A 91 -32.36 10.39 -5.99
C HIS A 91 -30.98 10.97 -5.72
N TRP A 92 -30.91 12.09 -4.98
CA TRP A 92 -29.65 12.69 -4.57
C TRP A 92 -28.82 11.75 -3.67
N GLN A 93 -29.46 11.15 -2.65
CA GLN A 93 -28.80 10.18 -1.77
C GLN A 93 -28.27 8.97 -2.55
N ARG A 94 -29.06 8.44 -3.49
CA ARG A 94 -28.63 7.33 -4.34
C ARG A 94 -27.42 7.70 -5.19
N LEU A 95 -27.43 8.90 -5.78
CA LEU A 95 -26.32 9.38 -6.60
C LEU A 95 -25.05 9.60 -5.77
N GLN A 96 -25.18 10.07 -4.52
CA GLN A 96 -24.05 10.13 -3.58
C GLN A 96 -23.50 8.75 -3.24
N GLN A 97 -24.36 7.75 -3.00
CA GLN A 97 -23.94 6.37 -2.75
C GLN A 97 -23.20 5.77 -3.96
N GLU A 98 -23.70 5.99 -5.18
CA GLU A 98 -23.05 5.57 -6.41
C GLU A 98 -21.69 6.27 -6.60
N ALA A 99 -21.58 7.56 -6.24
CA ALA A 99 -20.30 8.28 -6.27
C ALA A 99 -19.26 7.70 -5.30
N ILE A 100 -19.67 7.34 -4.08
CA ILE A 100 -18.80 6.68 -3.10
C ILE A 100 -18.32 5.33 -3.64
N ALA A 101 -19.23 4.51 -4.20
CA ALA A 101 -18.87 3.21 -4.78
C ALA A 101 -17.88 3.33 -5.94
N ILE A 102 -18.04 4.34 -6.80
CA ILE A 102 -17.08 4.62 -7.88
C ILE A 102 -15.71 5.00 -7.31
N ASN A 103 -15.66 5.83 -6.28
CA ASN A 103 -14.40 6.22 -5.64
C ASN A 103 -13.69 5.05 -4.95
N GLU A 104 -14.43 4.13 -4.32
CA GLU A 104 -13.84 2.91 -3.76
C GLU A 104 -13.26 2.00 -4.86
N LEU A 105 -13.96 1.86 -5.99
CA LEU A 105 -13.49 1.07 -7.12
C LEU A 105 -12.25 1.71 -7.76
N ALA A 106 -12.24 3.03 -7.88
CA ALA A 106 -11.10 3.82 -8.32
C ALA A 106 -9.87 3.56 -7.43
N GLN A 107 -10.04 3.61 -6.11
CA GLN A 107 -8.96 3.32 -5.17
C GLN A 107 -8.42 1.88 -5.34
N LYS A 108 -9.31 0.89 -5.48
CA LYS A 108 -8.92 -0.51 -5.73
C LYS A 108 -8.14 -0.66 -7.04
N GLN A 109 -8.54 0.04 -8.10
CA GLN A 109 -7.82 0.05 -9.38
C GLN A 109 -6.44 0.69 -9.23
N ALA A 110 -6.32 1.81 -8.53
CA ALA A 110 -5.03 2.46 -8.27
C ALA A 110 -4.06 1.51 -7.55
N ILE A 111 -4.53 0.83 -6.49
CA ILE A 111 -3.73 -0.18 -5.75
C ILE A 111 -3.32 -1.34 -6.67
N ALA A 112 -4.22 -1.83 -7.52
CA ALA A 112 -3.92 -2.91 -8.46
C ALA A 112 -2.85 -2.51 -9.48
N ILE A 113 -2.92 -1.29 -10.01
CA ILE A 113 -1.94 -0.71 -10.94
C ILE A 113 -0.57 -0.59 -10.26
N GLN A 114 -0.52 -0.11 -9.00
CA GLN A 114 0.72 -0.03 -8.24
C GLN A 114 1.33 -1.43 -8.00
N ASN A 115 0.53 -2.42 -7.61
CA ASN A 115 1.00 -3.78 -7.42
C ASN A 115 1.50 -4.42 -8.71
N PHE A 116 0.85 -4.15 -9.84
CA PHE A 116 1.31 -4.57 -11.15
C PHE A 116 2.68 -3.98 -11.48
N LYS A 117 2.87 -2.66 -11.29
CA LYS A 117 4.19 -2.01 -11.46
C LYS A 117 5.26 -2.65 -10.57
N ARG A 118 5.01 -2.82 -9.27
CA ARG A 118 5.97 -3.46 -8.35
C ARG A 118 6.36 -4.88 -8.81
N SER A 119 5.41 -5.62 -9.38
CA SER A 119 5.66 -6.95 -9.91
C SER A 119 6.50 -6.90 -11.19
N ALA A 120 6.23 -5.94 -12.08
CA ALA A 120 7.03 -5.67 -13.27
C ALA A 120 8.47 -5.29 -12.89
N ASP A 121 8.66 -4.40 -11.92
CA ASP A 121 9.98 -3.97 -11.44
C ASP A 121 10.78 -5.14 -10.81
N ARG A 122 10.10 -6.01 -10.04
CA ARG A 122 10.73 -7.23 -9.49
C ARG A 122 11.17 -8.19 -10.59
N LEU A 123 10.36 -8.35 -11.64
CA LEU A 123 10.70 -9.16 -12.80
C LEU A 123 11.87 -8.56 -13.58
N ALA A 124 11.88 -7.24 -13.79
CA ALA A 124 12.99 -6.52 -14.41
C ALA A 124 14.30 -6.78 -13.66
N TRP A 125 14.23 -6.67 -12.32
CA TRP A 125 15.37 -6.86 -11.46
C TRP A 125 15.87 -8.31 -11.44
N SER A 126 14.97 -9.31 -11.48
CA SER A 126 15.35 -10.72 -11.52
C SER A 126 15.98 -11.10 -12.86
N LEU A 127 15.44 -10.59 -13.97
CA LEU A 127 16.02 -10.76 -15.31
C LEU A 127 17.41 -10.13 -15.41
N ARG A 128 17.62 -8.94 -14.85
CA ARG A 128 18.92 -8.26 -14.82
C ARG A 128 20.00 -9.04 -14.07
N LYS A 129 19.61 -9.90 -13.12
CA LYS A 129 20.55 -10.74 -12.35
C LYS A 129 20.96 -12.02 -13.08
N GLN A 130 20.26 -12.42 -14.12
CA GLN A 130 20.63 -13.61 -14.88
C GLN A 130 21.76 -13.25 -15.86
N PRO A 131 22.91 -13.96 -15.83
CA PRO A 131 24.04 -13.65 -16.69
C PRO A 131 23.71 -13.97 -18.17
N ALA A 132 23.48 -12.92 -18.96
CA ALA A 132 23.66 -12.80 -20.41
C ALA A 132 23.03 -13.83 -21.38
N SER A 133 22.21 -14.79 -20.95
CA SER A 133 21.78 -15.90 -21.81
C SER A 133 20.43 -15.72 -22.50
N SER A 134 19.73 -14.60 -22.34
CA SER A 134 18.47 -14.39 -23.05
C SER A 134 18.36 -12.94 -23.51
N GLY A 135 18.31 -12.75 -24.83
CA GLY A 135 18.14 -11.43 -25.48
C GLY A 135 16.76 -10.81 -25.25
N PHE A 136 16.20 -10.95 -24.05
CA PHE A 136 14.95 -10.34 -23.65
C PHE A 136 15.24 -8.95 -23.10
N GLU A 137 15.00 -7.93 -23.93
CA GLU A 137 14.97 -6.55 -23.46
C GLU A 137 13.67 -6.31 -22.71
N PHE A 138 13.77 -6.07 -21.40
CA PHE A 138 12.63 -5.83 -20.50
C PHE A 138 11.74 -4.66 -20.99
N GLU A 139 12.32 -3.68 -21.67
CA GLU A 139 11.63 -2.49 -22.20
C GLU A 139 10.48 -2.85 -23.15
N HIS A 140 10.50 -4.02 -23.78
CA HIS A 140 9.45 -4.47 -24.70
C HIS A 140 8.22 -5.09 -24.01
N PHE A 141 8.29 -5.43 -22.73
CA PHE A 141 7.22 -6.21 -22.08
C PHE A 141 6.08 -5.36 -21.54
N CYS A 142 6.38 -4.18 -21.01
CA CYS A 142 5.35 -3.33 -20.45
C CYS A 142 5.79 -1.88 -20.33
N GLU A 143 5.18 -1.02 -21.13
CA GLU A 143 5.27 0.42 -20.97
C GLU A 143 4.00 0.92 -20.27
N LEU A 144 4.09 1.24 -18.98
CA LEU A 144 2.98 1.90 -18.27
C LEU A 144 2.99 3.39 -18.60
N GLN A 145 2.26 3.78 -19.65
CA GLN A 145 2.06 5.19 -19.97
C GLN A 145 0.97 5.78 -19.06
N ALA A 146 1.39 6.67 -18.13
CA ALA A 146 0.55 7.54 -17.31
C ALA A 146 -0.83 6.96 -16.91
N PRO A 147 -0.87 5.92 -16.06
CA PRO A 147 -2.14 5.32 -15.66
C PRO A 147 -3.05 6.36 -14.99
N MET A 148 -4.30 6.44 -15.45
CA MET A 148 -5.32 7.33 -14.90
C MET A 148 -6.48 6.52 -14.34
N VAL A 149 -7.09 7.03 -13.27
CA VAL A 149 -8.30 6.46 -12.68
C VAL A 149 -9.35 7.56 -12.53
N SER A 150 -10.61 7.22 -12.83
CA SER A 150 -11.73 8.17 -12.72
C SER A 150 -12.23 8.26 -11.28
N GLN A 151 -12.28 9.47 -10.72
CA GLN A 151 -12.75 9.76 -9.37
C GLN A 151 -13.83 10.85 -9.41
N ILE A 152 -14.88 10.69 -8.61
CA ILE A 152 -15.92 11.71 -8.45
C ILE A 152 -15.57 12.59 -7.25
N THR A 153 -15.35 13.88 -7.52
CA THR A 153 -15.10 14.92 -6.52
C THR A 153 -16.27 15.88 -6.49
N GLN A 154 -16.60 16.39 -5.31
CA GLN A 154 -17.59 17.45 -5.17
C GLN A 154 -16.88 18.80 -5.31
N ASP A 155 -17.39 19.69 -6.16
CA ASP A 155 -16.86 21.05 -6.28
C ASP A 155 -17.34 21.95 -5.13
N ASP A 156 -16.80 23.17 -5.04
CA ASP A 156 -17.16 24.16 -4.01
C ASP A 156 -18.65 24.56 -4.03
N HIS A 157 -19.35 24.26 -5.13
CA HIS A 157 -20.78 24.51 -5.31
C HIS A 157 -21.65 23.28 -4.98
N GLY A 158 -21.04 22.20 -4.49
CA GLY A 158 -21.75 20.98 -4.13
C GLY A 158 -22.11 20.08 -5.32
N LYS A 159 -21.66 20.39 -6.53
CA LYS A 159 -21.88 19.57 -7.73
C LYS A 159 -20.84 18.47 -7.81
N LEU A 160 -21.29 17.28 -8.16
CA LEU A 160 -20.43 16.12 -8.35
C LEU A 160 -19.81 16.15 -9.75
N VAL A 161 -18.49 16.12 -9.81
CA VAL A 161 -17.69 16.19 -11.04
C VAL A 161 -16.82 14.94 -11.15
N LEU A 162 -16.95 14.23 -12.28
CA LEU A 162 -16.07 13.11 -12.60
C LEU A 162 -14.75 13.67 -13.14
N THR A 163 -13.66 13.40 -12.44
CA THR A 163 -12.30 13.82 -12.78
C THR A 163 -11.43 12.60 -13.02
N ASN A 164 -10.44 12.71 -13.91
CA ASN A 164 -9.44 11.66 -14.09
C ASN A 164 -8.19 12.08 -13.34
N VAL A 165 -7.80 11.28 -12.35
CA VAL A 165 -6.61 11.51 -11.53
C VAL A 165 -5.52 10.55 -12.00
N ALA A 166 -4.34 11.09 -12.29
CA ALA A 166 -3.18 10.27 -12.60
C ALA A 166 -2.75 9.49 -11.35
N VAL A 167 -2.55 8.19 -11.50
CA VAL A 167 -2.03 7.34 -10.43
C VAL A 167 -0.54 7.62 -10.31
N ASP A 168 -0.13 8.15 -9.16
CA ASP A 168 1.27 8.34 -8.87
C ASP A 168 1.94 6.99 -8.62
N LEU A 169 2.63 6.51 -9.65
CA LEU A 169 3.39 5.28 -9.63
C LEU A 169 4.63 5.32 -8.73
N TYR A 170 5.05 6.52 -8.31
CA TYR A 170 6.28 6.75 -7.54
C TYR A 170 5.98 7.25 -6.12
N GLU A 171 4.72 7.24 -5.69
CA GLU A 171 4.33 7.76 -4.37
C GLU A 171 5.05 6.99 -3.26
N ASP A 172 5.00 5.66 -3.30
CA ASP A 172 5.66 4.81 -2.31
C ASP A 172 7.18 5.02 -2.27
N GLU A 173 7.80 5.21 -3.44
CA GLU A 173 9.24 5.43 -3.54
C GLU A 173 9.62 6.80 -2.97
N ARG A 174 8.79 7.82 -3.22
CA ARG A 174 8.97 9.15 -2.64
C ARG A 174 8.78 9.12 -1.13
N GLN A 175 7.74 8.45 -0.64
CA GLN A 175 7.50 8.28 0.80
C GLN A 175 8.64 7.50 1.46
N ALA A 176 9.06 6.36 0.90
CA ALA A 176 10.18 5.58 1.42
C ALA A 176 11.50 6.38 1.41
N SER A 177 11.73 7.18 0.37
CA SER A 177 12.89 8.06 0.28
C SER A 177 12.87 9.16 1.32
N GLN A 178 11.70 9.78 1.56
CA GLN A 178 11.51 10.78 2.61
C GLN A 178 11.74 10.15 3.99
N THR A 179 11.13 9.00 4.28
CA THR A 179 11.35 8.28 5.54
C THR A 179 12.82 7.90 5.74
N ALA A 180 13.51 7.44 4.69
CA ALA A 180 14.93 7.14 4.76
C ALA A 180 15.79 8.40 5.00
N GLN A 181 15.41 9.54 4.41
CA GLN A 181 16.06 10.83 4.67
C GLN A 181 15.84 11.29 6.11
N ASP A 182 14.64 11.12 6.65
CA ASP A 182 14.33 11.43 8.04
C ASP A 182 15.14 10.56 9.00
N ILE A 183 15.21 9.24 8.77
CA ILE A 183 16.05 8.34 9.59
C ILE A 183 17.53 8.76 9.52
N ARG A 184 18.01 9.18 8.34
CA ARG A 184 19.38 9.69 8.17
C ARG A 184 19.59 11.03 8.85
N SER A 185 18.59 11.91 8.87
CA SER A 185 18.68 13.21 9.54
C SER A 185 18.68 13.04 11.06
N PHE A 186 17.82 12.17 11.60
CA PHE A 186 17.81 11.81 13.01
C PHE A 186 19.11 11.16 13.47
N SER A 187 19.66 10.22 12.69
CA SER A 187 20.95 9.60 13.04
C SER A 187 22.13 10.57 12.98
N ARG A 188 22.12 11.54 12.06
CA ARG A 188 23.15 12.60 11.98
C ARG A 188 23.02 13.64 13.10
N ALA A 189 21.81 14.06 13.44
CA ALA A 189 21.58 14.94 14.59
C ALA A 189 22.06 14.28 15.88
N ARG A 190 21.84 12.97 16.02
CA ARG A 190 22.30 12.19 17.17
C ARG A 190 23.82 12.00 17.22
N SER A 191 24.50 11.90 16.08
CA SER A 191 25.97 11.75 16.05
C SER A 191 26.73 13.06 16.29
N GLN A 192 26.15 14.22 15.97
CA GLN A 192 26.79 15.52 16.20
C GLN A 192 26.66 16.02 17.65
N HIS A 193 25.71 15.51 18.43
CA HIS A 193 25.49 15.92 19.83
C HIS A 193 26.16 15.00 20.87
N SER A 194 27.21 14.26 20.50
CA SER A 194 27.96 13.44 21.46
C SER A 194 29.39 13.93 21.68
N PRO A 195 29.62 15.01 22.45
CA PRO A 195 30.84 15.14 23.22
C PRO A 195 30.69 14.28 24.48
N HIS A 196 31.43 13.17 24.53
CA HIS A 196 31.71 12.37 25.73
C HIS A 196 30.54 12.16 26.73
N ARG A 197 29.66 11.18 26.49
CA ARG A 197 28.94 10.56 27.61
C ARG A 197 28.59 9.08 27.37
N PRO A 198 29.24 8.14 28.09
CA PRO A 198 28.90 6.72 28.03
C PRO A 198 27.74 6.42 29.00
N ALA A 199 26.48 6.53 28.56
CA ALA A 199 25.32 6.06 29.35
C ALA A 199 23.99 6.00 28.56
N GLY A 200 24.01 5.93 27.22
CA GLY A 200 22.82 6.16 26.38
C GLY A 200 22.08 4.93 25.85
N TRP A 201 22.42 3.71 26.30
CA TRP A 201 21.73 2.48 25.85
C TRP A 201 20.45 2.21 26.64
N LEU A 202 20.29 2.77 27.85
CA LEU A 202 19.13 2.52 28.70
C LEU A 202 17.83 3.13 28.15
N THR A 203 17.89 4.24 27.40
CA THR A 203 16.68 4.90 26.90
C THR A 203 16.12 4.27 25.63
N LEU A 204 16.94 3.52 24.87
CA LEU A 204 16.46 2.76 23.70
C LEU A 204 15.60 1.54 24.10
N ILE A 205 15.69 1.12 25.36
CA ILE A 205 14.90 0.04 25.94
C ILE A 205 13.61 0.60 26.59
N GLN A 206 13.54 1.89 26.92
CA GLN A 206 12.42 2.46 27.67
C GLN A 206 11.12 2.61 26.86
N ASP A 207 11.19 2.93 25.56
CA ASP A 207 9.99 3.04 24.72
C ASP A 207 9.25 1.70 24.51
N PRO A 208 9.91 0.56 24.25
CA PRO A 208 9.22 -0.73 24.23
C PRO A 208 8.78 -1.20 25.62
N LEU A 209 9.41 -0.73 26.71
CA LEU A 209 8.97 -1.05 28.07
C LEU A 209 7.61 -0.43 28.41
N ALA A 210 7.31 0.77 27.91
CA ALA A 210 6.02 1.43 28.17
C ALA A 210 4.83 0.73 27.48
N THR A 211 5.04 0.19 26.28
CA THR A 211 4.04 -0.64 25.59
C THR A 211 3.90 -2.02 26.23
N VAL A 212 4.99 -2.57 26.77
CA VAL A 212 4.93 -3.79 27.59
C VAL A 212 4.21 -3.54 28.91
N GLU A 213 4.40 -2.40 29.56
CA GLU A 213 3.76 -2.07 30.84
C GLU A 213 2.23 -1.90 30.71
N THR A 214 1.77 -1.29 29.61
CA THR A 214 0.33 -1.19 29.31
C THR A 214 -0.28 -2.55 28.96
N CYS A 215 0.41 -3.39 28.18
CA CYS A 215 -0.03 -4.76 27.90
C CYS A 215 -0.03 -5.63 29.18
N TRP A 216 0.97 -5.43 30.05
CA TRP A 216 1.12 -6.10 31.33
C TRP A 216 -0.04 -5.78 32.27
N GLN A 217 -0.44 -4.52 32.40
CA GLN A 217 -1.56 -4.15 33.27
C GLN A 217 -2.91 -4.75 32.79
N VAL A 218 -3.11 -4.85 31.47
CA VAL A 218 -4.28 -5.53 30.90
C VAL A 218 -4.24 -7.03 31.21
N LEU A 219 -3.06 -7.66 31.15
CA LEU A 219 -2.88 -9.08 31.42
C LEU A 219 -3.04 -9.42 32.91
N THR A 220 -2.46 -8.61 33.82
CA THR A 220 -2.55 -8.84 35.26
C THR A 220 -3.96 -8.60 35.78
N SER A 221 -4.67 -7.59 35.27
CA SER A 221 -6.06 -7.33 35.68
C SER A 221 -7.03 -8.44 35.24
N THR A 222 -6.78 -9.08 34.10
CA THR A 222 -7.56 -10.26 33.65
C THR A 222 -7.17 -11.55 34.38
N LEU A 223 -5.96 -11.65 34.92
CA LEU A 223 -5.48 -12.83 35.66
C LEU A 223 -5.84 -12.80 37.17
N GLU A 224 -5.92 -11.62 37.77
CA GLU A 224 -6.23 -11.44 39.20
C GLU A 224 -7.65 -11.94 39.56
N THR A 225 -8.56 -11.97 38.57
CA THR A 225 -9.92 -12.47 38.74
C THR A 225 -10.03 -14.00 38.78
N ARG A 226 -8.98 -14.75 38.41
CA ARG A 226 -9.00 -16.22 38.39
C ARG A 226 -7.67 -16.82 38.88
N SER A 227 -7.65 -17.16 40.18
CA SER A 227 -6.78 -18.17 40.80
C SER A 227 -5.25 -17.98 40.72
N ARG A 228 -4.67 -17.44 41.79
CA ARG A 228 -3.30 -17.70 42.35
C ARG A 228 -2.12 -17.83 41.36
N LEU A 229 -2.10 -17.06 40.27
CA LEU A 229 -0.87 -16.82 39.52
C LEU A 229 -0.16 -15.62 40.15
N THR A 230 1.03 -15.85 40.70
CA THR A 230 1.84 -14.74 41.23
C THR A 230 2.43 -13.96 40.05
N PRO A 231 2.57 -12.63 40.12
CA PRO A 231 3.24 -11.85 39.07
C PRO A 231 4.68 -12.34 38.81
N LEU A 232 5.30 -12.92 39.84
CA LEU A 232 6.61 -13.55 39.77
C LEU A 232 6.61 -14.79 38.85
N ASP A 233 5.55 -15.62 38.86
CA ASP A 233 5.40 -16.72 37.89
C ASP A 233 5.38 -16.18 36.46
N VAL A 234 4.65 -15.09 36.20
CA VAL A 234 4.56 -14.51 34.86
C VAL A 234 5.92 -14.02 34.37
N VAL A 235 6.69 -13.32 35.22
CA VAL A 235 8.05 -12.88 34.89
C VAL A 235 8.99 -14.05 34.65
N ILE A 236 8.92 -15.10 35.47
CA ILE A 236 9.77 -16.30 35.32
C ILE A 236 9.47 -17.02 34.01
N TRP A 237 8.19 -17.25 33.68
CA TRP A 237 7.82 -18.02 32.49
C TRP A 237 8.00 -17.23 31.20
N LEU A 238 7.66 -15.93 31.21
CA LEU A 238 7.83 -15.07 30.04
C LEU A 238 9.31 -14.73 29.81
N GLY A 239 10.03 -14.35 30.88
CA GLY A 239 11.47 -14.10 30.83
C GLY A 239 12.27 -15.36 30.49
N GLY A 240 11.89 -16.51 31.05
CA GLY A 240 12.47 -17.80 30.70
C GLY A 240 12.24 -18.18 29.23
N GLY A 241 11.06 -17.89 28.68
CA GLY A 241 10.77 -18.07 27.25
C GLY A 241 11.65 -17.21 26.34
N LEU A 242 11.86 -15.94 26.70
CA LEU A 242 12.72 -15.01 25.97
C LEU A 242 14.20 -15.44 26.00
N ILE A 243 14.74 -15.74 27.19
CA ILE A 243 16.12 -16.23 27.34
C ILE A 243 16.29 -17.56 26.62
N GLY A 244 15.30 -18.45 26.73
CA GLY A 244 15.27 -19.72 26.02
C GLY A 244 15.33 -19.55 24.50
N ARG A 245 14.63 -18.55 23.95
CA ARG A 245 14.67 -18.23 22.52
C ARG A 245 16.05 -17.77 22.07
N LEU A 246 16.70 -16.88 22.82
CA LEU A 246 18.07 -16.43 22.50
C LEU A 246 19.08 -17.57 22.55
N ALA A 247 19.00 -18.41 23.58
CA ALA A 247 19.84 -19.60 23.69
C ALA A 247 19.59 -20.59 22.53
N LEU A 248 18.33 -20.71 22.12
CA LEU A 248 17.92 -21.58 21.02
C LEU A 248 18.41 -21.06 19.66
N GLU A 249 18.32 -19.77 19.39
CA GLU A 249 18.87 -19.18 18.17
C GLU A 249 20.38 -19.32 18.10
N LEU A 250 21.07 -19.15 19.22
CA LEU A 250 22.51 -19.41 19.32
C LEU A 250 22.83 -20.89 19.03
N ALA A 251 22.03 -21.82 19.58
CA ALA A 251 22.21 -23.25 19.33
C ALA A 251 21.92 -23.63 17.86
N LEU A 252 20.90 -23.04 17.24
CA LEU A 252 20.56 -23.26 15.84
C LEU A 252 21.60 -22.67 14.89
N ALA A 253 22.18 -21.52 15.23
CA ALA A 253 23.29 -20.95 14.49
C ALA A 253 24.53 -21.86 14.54
N ALA A 254 24.76 -22.54 15.67
CA ALA A 254 25.85 -23.51 15.80
C ALA A 254 25.55 -24.84 15.08
N LEU A 255 24.30 -25.30 15.08
CA LEU A 255 23.88 -26.63 14.61
C LEU A 255 22.58 -26.55 13.78
N PRO A 256 22.65 -26.22 12.48
CA PRO A 256 21.47 -26.07 11.64
C PRO A 256 20.63 -27.35 11.49
N GLY A 257 21.24 -28.53 11.73
CA GLY A 257 20.55 -29.83 11.73
C GLY A 257 19.55 -30.03 12.86
N LEU A 258 19.51 -29.17 13.88
CA LEU A 258 18.56 -29.25 14.99
C LEU A 258 17.17 -28.71 14.65
N TRP A 259 17.00 -28.04 13.52
CA TRP A 259 15.73 -27.40 13.14
C TRP A 259 14.52 -28.37 13.13
N PRO A 260 14.59 -29.58 12.52
CA PRO A 260 13.44 -30.48 12.49
C PRO A 260 13.05 -30.99 13.89
N TRP A 261 14.05 -31.22 14.75
CA TRP A 261 13.84 -31.64 16.14
C TRP A 261 13.16 -30.57 16.96
N LEU A 262 13.58 -29.32 16.78
CA LEU A 262 12.97 -28.18 17.45
C LEU A 262 11.51 -28.00 17.04
N VAL A 263 11.21 -28.03 15.74
CA VAL A 263 9.83 -27.92 15.23
C VAL A 263 8.99 -29.09 15.75
N GLY A 264 9.53 -30.31 15.77
CA GLY A 264 8.84 -31.46 16.36
C GLY A 264 8.54 -31.27 17.85
N ALA A 265 9.50 -30.76 18.62
CA ALA A 265 9.34 -30.52 20.06
C ALA A 265 8.30 -29.44 20.36
N THR A 266 8.28 -28.33 19.61
CA THR A 266 7.30 -27.25 19.80
C THR A 266 5.90 -27.72 19.42
N VAL A 267 5.73 -28.36 18.26
CA VAL A 267 4.43 -28.94 17.84
C VAL A 267 3.96 -29.98 18.83
N GLY A 268 4.85 -30.85 19.32
CA GLY A 268 4.54 -31.84 20.34
C GLY A 268 4.07 -31.21 21.66
N ALA A 269 4.73 -30.14 22.12
CA ALA A 269 4.34 -29.41 23.32
C ALA A 269 2.95 -28.76 23.17
N VAL A 270 2.67 -28.12 22.03
CA VAL A 270 1.35 -27.54 21.73
C VAL A 270 0.27 -28.62 21.65
N ALA A 271 0.54 -29.73 20.97
CA ALA A 271 -0.39 -30.85 20.84
C ALA A 271 -0.70 -31.48 22.22
N LEU A 272 0.33 -31.68 23.07
CA LEU A 272 0.15 -32.19 24.43
C LEU A 272 -0.69 -31.24 25.29
N ALA A 273 -0.50 -29.94 25.13
CA ALA A 273 -1.27 -28.92 25.83
C ALA A 273 -2.75 -28.93 25.41
N LEU A 274 -3.00 -28.98 24.11
CA LEU A 274 -4.35 -29.10 23.55
C LEU A 274 -5.01 -30.40 23.98
N TYR A 275 -4.27 -31.51 23.95
CA TYR A 275 -4.76 -32.80 24.44
C TYR A 275 -5.19 -32.71 25.91
N ARG A 276 -4.35 -32.13 26.78
CA ARG A 276 -4.71 -31.95 28.19
C ARG A 276 -5.85 -30.97 28.40
N LEU A 277 -5.94 -29.91 27.60
CA LEU A 277 -7.02 -28.93 27.68
C LEU A 277 -8.37 -29.55 27.29
N LEU A 278 -8.37 -30.43 26.29
CA LEU A 278 -9.59 -31.01 25.71
C LEU A 278 -10.04 -32.29 26.41
N LEU A 279 -9.12 -33.15 26.85
CA LEU A 279 -9.44 -34.48 27.40
C LEU A 279 -9.35 -34.59 28.92
N ALA A 280 -8.74 -33.63 29.63
CA ALA A 280 -8.67 -33.72 31.08
C ALA A 280 -10.02 -33.34 31.73
N PRO A 281 -10.58 -34.17 32.62
CA PRO A 281 -11.86 -33.88 33.29
C PRO A 281 -11.78 -32.69 34.25
N ARG A 282 -10.57 -32.23 34.58
CA ARG A 282 -10.29 -30.98 35.29
C ARG A 282 -9.06 -30.34 34.64
N PRO A 283 -9.22 -29.31 33.78
CA PRO A 283 -8.08 -28.64 33.18
C PRO A 283 -7.29 -27.91 34.28
N ASP A 284 -6.01 -28.24 34.41
CA ASP A 284 -5.07 -27.48 35.23
C ASP A 284 -4.74 -26.17 34.50
N ILE A 285 -5.55 -25.15 34.79
CA ILE A 285 -5.45 -23.83 34.18
C ILE A 285 -4.04 -23.24 34.41
N ALA A 286 -3.41 -23.52 35.54
CA ALA A 286 -2.08 -23.00 35.83
C ALA A 286 -1.03 -23.56 34.85
N PHE A 287 -1.10 -24.86 34.53
CA PHE A 287 -0.21 -25.47 33.55
C PHE A 287 -0.38 -24.86 32.14
N VAL A 288 -1.63 -24.71 31.70
CA VAL A 288 -1.95 -24.15 30.37
C VAL A 288 -1.47 -22.71 30.27
N THR A 289 -1.70 -21.90 31.31
CA THR A 289 -1.28 -20.50 31.35
C THR A 289 0.25 -20.37 31.36
N ARG A 290 0.97 -21.20 32.12
CA ARG A 290 2.44 -21.20 32.14
C ARG A 290 3.03 -21.59 30.79
N LEU A 291 2.46 -22.60 30.14
CA LEU A 291 2.88 -22.99 28.80
C LEU A 291 2.59 -21.90 27.76
N PHE A 292 1.42 -21.28 27.84
CA PHE A 292 1.06 -20.17 26.97
C PHE A 292 2.04 -18.99 27.13
N LEU A 293 2.36 -18.62 28.37
CA LEU A 293 3.34 -17.57 28.68
C LEU A 293 4.74 -17.90 28.13
N ALA A 294 5.17 -19.16 28.26
CA ALA A 294 6.44 -19.61 27.68
C ALA A 294 6.44 -19.52 26.15
N LEU A 295 5.34 -19.90 25.48
CA LEU A 295 5.21 -19.80 24.02
C LEU A 295 5.16 -18.35 23.54
N VAL A 296 4.45 -17.47 24.25
CA VAL A 296 4.40 -16.03 23.95
C VAL A 296 5.79 -15.41 24.10
N GLY A 297 6.50 -15.70 25.20
CA GLY A 297 7.88 -15.25 25.40
C GLY A 297 8.82 -15.75 24.30
N LEU A 298 8.65 -16.99 23.86
CA LEU A 298 9.43 -17.58 22.77
C LEU A 298 9.13 -16.96 21.40
N ALA A 299 7.87 -16.56 21.13
CA ALA A 299 7.48 -15.91 19.89
C ALA A 299 7.94 -14.45 19.82
N LEU A 300 7.77 -13.69 20.93
CA LEU A 300 8.23 -12.31 21.04
C LEU A 300 9.75 -12.21 20.92
N GLY A 301 10.48 -13.18 21.46
CA GLY A 301 11.94 -13.23 21.36
C GLY A 301 12.49 -13.39 19.94
N GLY A 302 11.69 -13.82 18.97
CA GLY A 302 12.11 -13.91 17.56
C GLY A 302 11.84 -12.64 16.75
N GLN A 303 11.18 -11.64 17.33
CA GLN A 303 10.93 -10.35 16.68
C GLN A 303 11.92 -9.26 17.10
N LEU A 304 12.71 -9.53 18.15
CA LEU A 304 13.78 -8.67 18.68
C LEU A 304 15.11 -9.00 17.99
#